data_AF-A0A7J3TC13-F1
#
_entry.id   AF-A0A7J3TC13-F1
#
_cell.length_a   1.000
_cell.length_b   1.000
_cell.length_c   1.000
_cell.angle_alpha   90.00
_cell.angle_beta   90.00
_cell.angle_gamma   90.00
#
_symmetry.space_group_name_H-M   'P 1'
#
loop_
_entity.id
_entity.type
_entity.pdbx_description
1 polymer ?
#
loop_
_entity_poly.entity_id
_entity_poly.type
_entity_poly.pdbx_seq_one_letter_code
_entity_poly.pdbx_strand_id
1 'polypeptide(L)'
;MLKKYFREYYAGWKSPVPDLISSREIGFIPFYGSMIRHIRLINPNEVDSFVNRNVPRHFYYSTAYYRNPDEKKMDQKEWLGAELIFDLDADHIEGAEKMRYDEILDRVKEHTIRLIEKFLMGTFGFDESDLKVFFSGGRGYHVHVLSESVYGLNSDGRREIADYIRGEGLVSDEFRKISVVDLKDAKGWFNSIDQRFT
;
A
#
# COMPACT_ATOMS: atom_id res chain seq x y z
N MET A 1 18.60 5.33 24.79
CA MET A 1 17.71 4.27 25.32
C MET A 1 16.97 3.54 24.18
N LEU A 2 16.19 4.23 23.34
CA LEU A 2 15.36 3.59 22.29
C LEU A 2 16.14 2.73 21.27
N LYS A 3 17.30 3.20 20.79
CA LYS A 3 18.18 2.43 19.88
C LYS A 3 18.63 1.08 20.47
N LYS A 4 18.73 0.96 21.80
CA LYS A 4 19.07 -0.30 22.47
C LYS A 4 17.93 -1.32 22.29
N TYR A 5 16.69 -0.93 22.53
CA TYR A 5 15.52 -1.79 22.34
C TYR A 5 15.35 -2.23 20.88
N PHE A 6 15.60 -1.34 19.93
CA PHE A 6 15.57 -1.71 18.50
C PHE A 6 16.65 -2.74 18.16
N ARG A 7 17.85 -2.61 18.75
CA ARG A 7 18.92 -3.60 18.56
C ARG A 7 18.52 -4.97 19.13
N GLU A 8 17.93 -5.00 20.31
CA GLU A 8 17.44 -6.23 20.93
C GLU A 8 16.32 -6.86 20.10
N TYR A 9 15.39 -6.05 19.57
CA TYR A 9 14.36 -6.50 18.65
C TYR A 9 14.96 -7.12 17.38
N TYR A 10 15.86 -6.42 16.69
CA TYR A 10 16.47 -6.91 15.45
C TYR A 10 17.39 -8.13 15.65
N ALA A 11 17.96 -8.32 16.85
CA ALA A 11 18.78 -9.50 17.16
C ALA A 11 17.97 -10.80 17.16
N GLY A 12 16.68 -10.73 17.52
CA GLY A 12 15.76 -11.87 17.49
C GLY A 12 14.76 -11.85 16.34
N TRP A 13 14.85 -10.86 15.45
CA TRP A 13 13.86 -10.62 14.41
C TRP A 13 13.91 -11.71 13.34
N LYS A 14 12.77 -12.38 13.14
CA LYS A 14 12.55 -13.34 12.05
C LYS A 14 11.42 -12.83 11.17
N SER A 15 11.68 -11.80 10.38
CA SER A 15 10.66 -11.33 9.43
C SER A 15 10.70 -12.16 8.17
N PRO A 16 9.53 -12.43 7.55
CA PRO A 16 9.51 -12.79 6.16
C PRO A 16 10.18 -11.67 5.36
N VAL A 17 11.18 -12.05 4.58
CA VAL A 17 11.83 -11.17 3.61
C VAL A 17 10.92 -11.09 2.40
N PRO A 18 10.68 -9.89 1.83
CA PRO A 18 9.79 -9.77 0.68
C PRO A 18 10.34 -10.58 -0.50
N ASP A 19 9.42 -11.08 -1.31
CA ASP A 19 9.74 -11.79 -2.54
C ASP A 19 10.62 -10.91 -3.44
N LEU A 20 11.57 -11.53 -4.14
CA LEU A 20 12.49 -10.86 -5.07
C LEU A 20 13.31 -9.74 -4.43
N ILE A 21 13.72 -9.89 -3.17
CA ILE A 21 14.54 -8.90 -2.43
C ILE A 21 15.73 -8.37 -3.24
N SER A 22 16.39 -9.24 -4.01
CA SER A 22 17.55 -8.90 -4.85
C SER A 22 17.26 -7.91 -5.97
N SER A 23 15.97 -7.71 -6.29
CA SER A 23 15.47 -6.81 -7.32
C SER A 23 14.77 -5.59 -6.72
N ARG A 24 14.80 -5.41 -5.39
CA ARG A 24 14.18 -4.26 -4.72
C ARG A 24 15.25 -3.31 -4.20
N GLU A 25 14.94 -2.03 -4.27
CA GLU A 25 15.70 -1.01 -3.56
C GLU A 25 15.34 -1.07 -2.08
N ILE A 26 16.37 -1.02 -1.23
CA ILE A 26 16.23 -0.90 0.20
C ILE A 26 16.53 0.53 0.63
N GLY A 27 15.70 1.01 1.55
CA GLY A 27 15.80 2.33 2.12
C GLY A 27 15.61 2.28 3.63
N PHE A 28 16.35 3.09 4.38
CA PHE A 28 16.19 3.14 5.82
C PHE A 28 16.52 4.51 6.40
N ILE A 29 15.98 4.77 7.58
CA ILE A 29 16.27 5.96 8.37
C ILE A 29 16.97 5.52 9.66
N PRO A 30 18.23 5.94 9.90
CA PRO A 30 18.90 5.70 11.17
C PRO A 30 18.28 6.54 12.30
N PHE A 31 18.65 6.25 13.56
CA PHE A 31 18.26 7.07 14.70
C PHE A 31 18.79 8.52 14.63
N TYR A 32 19.89 8.73 13.91
CA TYR A 32 20.53 10.02 13.72
C TYR A 32 20.89 10.18 12.25
N GLY A 33 20.39 11.25 11.62
CA GLY A 33 20.57 11.52 10.19
C GLY A 33 19.27 11.45 9.39
N SER A 34 19.42 11.44 8.07
CA SER A 34 18.32 11.39 7.11
C SER A 34 18.21 10.01 6.45
N MET A 35 17.25 9.88 5.54
CA MET A 35 17.03 8.69 4.74
C MET A 35 18.28 8.29 3.94
N ILE A 36 18.64 7.01 4.01
CA ILE A 36 19.67 6.37 3.20
C ILE A 36 18.97 5.37 2.28
N ARG A 37 19.29 5.42 0.98
CA ARG A 37 18.61 4.67 -0.10
C ARG A 37 19.61 4.09 -1.08
N HIS A 38 19.14 3.49 -2.17
CA HIS A 38 19.98 2.86 -3.20
C HIS A 38 20.82 1.71 -2.63
N ILE A 39 20.18 0.88 -1.81
CA ILE A 39 20.81 -0.30 -1.20
C ILE A 39 20.20 -1.54 -1.85
N ARG A 40 21.05 -2.49 -2.22
CA ARG A 40 20.64 -3.82 -2.68
C ARG A 40 21.00 -4.84 -1.62
N LEU A 41 20.04 -5.72 -1.30
CA LEU A 41 20.24 -6.89 -0.46
C LEU A 41 19.80 -8.12 -1.26
N ILE A 42 20.62 -9.16 -1.29
CA ILE A 42 20.44 -10.26 -2.25
C ILE A 42 19.60 -11.40 -1.66
N ASN A 43 19.64 -11.57 -0.34
CA ASN A 43 19.03 -12.71 0.34
C ASN A 43 18.69 -12.37 1.82
N PRO A 44 17.96 -13.25 2.52
CA PRO A 44 17.59 -13.01 3.91
C PRO A 44 18.76 -12.81 4.89
N ASN A 45 19.87 -13.52 4.70
CA ASN A 45 21.05 -13.37 5.57
C ASN A 45 21.65 -11.96 5.48
N GLU A 46 21.61 -11.34 4.30
CA GLU A 46 22.04 -9.95 4.13
C GLU A 46 21.09 -8.95 4.80
N VAL A 47 19.78 -9.22 4.78
CA VAL A 47 18.80 -8.43 5.54
C VAL A 47 19.10 -8.51 7.04
N ASP A 48 19.29 -9.71 7.57
CA ASP A 48 19.62 -9.92 8.98
C ASP A 48 20.92 -9.20 9.36
N SER A 49 21.97 -9.38 8.55
CA SER A 49 23.25 -8.72 8.75
C SER A 49 23.14 -7.19 8.65
N PHE A 50 22.26 -6.69 7.79
CA PHE A 50 22.02 -5.27 7.59
C PHE A 50 21.34 -4.64 8.80
N VAL A 51 20.24 -5.21 9.28
CA VAL A 51 19.47 -4.62 10.39
C VAL A 51 20.22 -4.69 11.72
N ASN A 52 21.00 -5.77 11.96
CA ASN A 52 21.82 -5.90 13.16
C ASN A 52 22.97 -4.87 13.21
N ARG A 53 23.58 -4.59 12.05
CA ARG A 53 24.66 -3.61 11.93
C ARG A 53 24.16 -2.17 12.02
N ASN A 54 23.09 -1.84 11.30
CA ASN A 54 22.63 -0.45 11.15
C ASN A 54 21.62 -0.03 12.23
N VAL A 55 20.84 -0.98 12.76
CA VAL A 55 19.74 -0.75 13.72
C VAL A 55 18.79 0.37 13.21
N PRO A 56 18.10 0.13 12.08
CA PRO A 56 17.28 1.15 11.44
C PRO A 56 16.10 1.55 12.32
N ARG A 57 15.82 2.86 12.43
CA ARG A 57 14.61 3.38 13.08
C ARG A 57 13.38 3.14 12.19
N HIS A 58 13.56 3.30 10.89
CA HIS A 58 12.58 2.92 9.87
C HIS A 58 13.28 2.13 8.78
N PHE A 59 12.64 1.08 8.28
CA PHE A 59 13.21 0.16 7.30
C PHE A 59 12.16 -0.14 6.22
N TYR A 60 12.53 0.06 4.96
CA TYR A 60 11.63 0.03 3.82
C TYR A 60 12.27 -0.74 2.66
N TYR A 61 11.41 -1.27 1.80
CA TYR A 61 11.79 -1.79 0.51
C TYR A 61 10.89 -1.18 -0.57
N SER A 62 11.38 -1.09 -1.80
CA SER A 62 10.59 -0.59 -2.92
C SER A 62 9.51 -1.59 -3.33
N THR A 63 8.37 -1.03 -3.67
CA THR A 63 7.22 -1.72 -4.26
C THR A 63 7.48 -2.07 -5.73
N ALA A 64 8.39 -1.30 -6.35
CA ALA A 64 8.94 -1.55 -7.67
C ALA A 64 10.09 -2.56 -7.64
N TYR A 65 10.22 -3.26 -8.74
CA TYR A 65 11.31 -4.17 -9.07
C TYR A 65 12.23 -3.53 -10.11
N TYR A 66 13.52 -3.73 -9.94
CA TYR A 66 14.59 -3.16 -10.76
C TYR A 66 15.61 -4.25 -11.11
N ARG A 67 16.29 -4.11 -12.26
CA ARG A 67 17.48 -4.91 -12.53
C ARG A 67 18.64 -4.50 -11.64
N ASN A 68 18.82 -3.18 -11.46
CA ASN A 68 19.92 -2.56 -10.72
C ASN A 68 19.37 -1.67 -9.59
N PRO A 69 18.82 -2.25 -8.48
CA PRO A 69 18.10 -1.48 -7.46
C PRO A 69 18.96 -0.48 -6.66
N ASP A 70 20.27 -0.68 -6.63
CA ASP A 70 21.28 0.17 -5.99
C ASP A 70 21.80 1.32 -6.88
N GLU A 71 21.33 1.42 -8.12
CA GLU A 71 21.67 2.56 -8.97
C GLU A 71 21.05 3.86 -8.47
N LYS A 72 21.78 4.98 -8.65
CA LYS A 72 21.31 6.29 -8.18
C LYS A 72 20.35 6.97 -9.16
N LYS A 73 20.56 6.77 -10.46
CA LYS A 73 19.71 7.34 -11.50
C LYS A 73 18.62 6.34 -11.90
N MET A 74 17.40 6.85 -12.08
CA MET A 74 16.22 6.01 -12.30
C MET A 74 16.25 5.24 -13.63
N ASP A 75 16.80 5.85 -14.68
CA ASP A 75 17.03 5.20 -15.97
C ASP A 75 17.99 4.01 -15.86
N GLN A 76 19.04 4.15 -15.06
CA GLN A 76 20.04 3.10 -14.82
C GLN A 76 19.53 1.96 -13.94
N LYS A 77 18.47 2.18 -13.15
CA LYS A 77 17.86 1.10 -12.36
C LYS A 77 17.23 0.00 -13.21
N GLU A 78 16.82 0.33 -14.44
CA GLU A 78 16.07 -0.55 -15.33
C GLU A 78 14.82 -1.15 -14.65
N TRP A 79 13.74 -0.36 -14.60
CA TRP A 79 12.47 -0.75 -14.00
C TRP A 79 11.87 -1.99 -14.68
N LEU A 80 11.43 -2.96 -13.87
CA LEU A 80 10.87 -4.23 -14.34
C LEU A 80 9.36 -4.36 -14.08
N GLY A 81 8.83 -3.61 -13.14
CA GLY A 81 7.44 -3.72 -12.70
C GLY A 81 7.24 -3.10 -11.31
N ALA A 82 6.00 -2.96 -10.85
CA ALA A 82 5.72 -2.61 -9.47
C ALA A 82 4.38 -3.15 -8.98
N GLU A 83 4.33 -3.57 -7.73
CA GLU A 83 3.08 -3.90 -7.04
C GLU A 83 2.10 -2.73 -7.07
N LEU A 84 0.80 -3.01 -7.06
CA LEU A 84 -0.23 -2.00 -6.83
C LEU A 84 -0.51 -1.93 -5.34
N ILE A 85 -0.34 -0.75 -4.74
CA ILE A 85 -0.45 -0.57 -3.29
C ILE A 85 -1.44 0.53 -2.97
N PHE A 86 -2.25 0.26 -1.95
CA PHE A 86 -3.16 1.21 -1.34
C PHE A 86 -2.70 1.46 0.09
N ASP A 87 -2.59 2.74 0.44
CA ASP A 87 -2.29 3.19 1.79
C ASP A 87 -3.54 3.84 2.38
N LEU A 88 -4.05 3.24 3.45
CA LEU A 88 -5.21 3.74 4.18
C LEU A 88 -4.70 4.28 5.52
N ASP A 89 -4.69 5.60 5.64
CA ASP A 89 -4.28 6.30 6.85
C ASP A 89 -5.49 6.97 7.51
N ALA A 90 -5.57 6.83 8.82
CA ALA A 90 -6.51 7.53 9.70
C ALA A 90 -6.60 9.03 9.46
N ASP A 91 -5.48 9.69 9.14
CA ASP A 91 -5.45 11.14 8.95
C ASP A 91 -6.27 11.61 7.73
N HIS A 92 -6.59 10.69 6.81
CA HIS A 92 -7.42 10.96 5.63
C HIS A 92 -8.89 10.60 5.83
N ILE A 93 -9.29 10.14 7.03
CA ILE A 93 -10.70 9.90 7.34
C ILE A 93 -11.37 11.25 7.64
N GLU A 94 -12.43 11.55 6.89
CA GLU A 94 -13.23 12.75 7.11
C GLU A 94 -13.87 12.72 8.51
N GLY A 95 -13.69 13.81 9.27
CA GLY A 95 -14.20 13.91 10.64
C GLY A 95 -13.36 13.19 11.69
N ALA A 96 -12.21 12.60 11.33
CA ALA A 96 -11.32 11.94 12.27
C ALA A 96 -10.86 12.87 13.40
N GLU A 97 -10.77 14.18 13.16
CA GLU A 97 -10.39 15.17 14.17
C GLU A 97 -11.38 15.26 15.35
N LYS A 98 -12.60 14.74 15.18
CA LYS A 98 -13.67 14.71 16.19
C LYS A 98 -13.88 13.33 16.82
N MET A 99 -13.19 12.31 16.31
CA MET A 99 -13.34 10.92 16.76
C MET A 99 -12.33 10.58 17.84
N ARG A 100 -12.66 9.61 18.69
CA ARG A 100 -11.65 9.00 19.58
C ARG A 100 -10.70 8.11 18.77
N TYR A 101 -9.53 7.84 19.33
CA TYR A 101 -8.50 7.04 18.66
C TYR A 101 -8.96 5.62 18.29
N ASP A 102 -9.72 4.96 19.17
CA ASP A 102 -10.32 3.65 18.92
C ASP A 102 -11.30 3.69 17.75
N GLU A 103 -12.17 4.70 17.71
CA GLU A 103 -13.15 4.89 16.63
C GLU A 103 -12.47 5.14 15.28
N ILE A 104 -11.38 5.91 15.26
CA ILE A 104 -10.58 6.12 14.06
C ILE A 104 -10.03 4.80 13.52
N LEU A 105 -9.44 3.97 14.40
CA LEU A 105 -8.87 2.67 13.98
C LEU A 105 -9.95 1.72 13.44
N ASP A 106 -11.13 1.70 14.06
CA ASP A 106 -12.27 0.93 13.58
C ASP A 106 -12.72 1.41 12.20
N ARG A 107 -12.81 2.73 11.98
CA ARG A 107 -13.14 3.29 10.67
C ARG A 107 -12.12 2.97 9.59
N VAL A 108 -10.82 3.11 9.87
CA VAL A 108 -9.77 2.73 8.89
C VAL A 108 -9.91 1.26 8.53
N LYS A 109 -10.16 0.39 9.51
CA LYS A 109 -10.35 -1.04 9.29
C LYS A 109 -11.57 -1.31 8.40
N GLU A 110 -12.70 -0.65 8.65
CA GLU A 110 -13.90 -0.74 7.81
C GLU A 110 -13.61 -0.32 6.36
N HIS A 111 -12.92 0.80 6.15
CA HIS A 111 -12.53 1.25 4.82
C HIS A 111 -11.57 0.27 4.14
N THR A 112 -10.66 -0.36 4.90
CA THR A 112 -9.73 -1.36 4.38
C THR A 112 -10.46 -2.62 3.92
N ILE A 113 -11.42 -3.12 4.73
CA ILE A 113 -12.27 -4.25 4.36
C ILE A 113 -13.09 -3.91 3.11
N ARG A 114 -13.69 -2.72 3.05
CA ARG A 114 -14.41 -2.24 1.87
C ARG A 114 -13.52 -2.22 0.63
N LEU A 115 -12.30 -1.70 0.73
CA LEU A 115 -11.35 -1.73 -0.40
C LEU A 115 -11.15 -3.17 -0.90
N ILE A 116 -10.83 -4.08 0.00
CA ILE A 116 -10.49 -5.47 -0.35
C ILE A 116 -11.70 -6.21 -0.92
N GLU A 117 -12.77 -6.34 -0.16
CA GLU A 117 -13.90 -7.19 -0.52
C GLU A 117 -14.67 -6.64 -1.72
N LYS A 118 -14.94 -5.32 -1.71
CA LYS A 118 -15.79 -4.70 -2.71
C LYS A 118 -15.04 -4.41 -4.00
N PHE A 119 -13.89 -3.76 -3.90
CA PHE A 119 -13.20 -3.27 -5.09
C PHE A 119 -12.18 -4.28 -5.61
N LEU A 120 -11.21 -4.68 -4.79
CA LEU A 120 -10.13 -5.53 -5.25
C LEU A 120 -10.64 -6.92 -5.66
N MET A 121 -11.41 -7.58 -4.79
CA MET A 121 -11.97 -8.90 -5.07
C MET A 121 -13.27 -8.80 -5.88
N GLY A 122 -14.22 -7.98 -5.44
CA GLY A 122 -15.54 -7.89 -6.07
C GLY A 122 -15.56 -7.27 -7.47
N THR A 123 -14.90 -6.14 -7.65
CA THR A 123 -14.93 -5.39 -8.93
C THR A 123 -13.79 -5.76 -9.86
N PHE A 124 -12.56 -5.78 -9.36
CA PHE A 124 -11.36 -6.03 -10.17
C PHE A 124 -11.04 -7.52 -10.30
N GLY A 125 -11.67 -8.38 -9.48
CA GLY A 125 -11.54 -9.83 -9.62
C GLY A 125 -10.20 -10.39 -9.17
N PHE A 126 -9.46 -9.69 -8.31
CA PHE A 126 -8.25 -10.25 -7.71
C PHE A 126 -8.60 -11.36 -6.73
N ASP A 127 -7.82 -12.44 -6.76
CA ASP A 127 -7.94 -13.51 -5.77
C ASP A 127 -7.38 -13.06 -4.42
N GLU A 128 -7.91 -13.62 -3.33
CA GLU A 128 -7.39 -13.35 -1.98
C GLU A 128 -5.89 -13.67 -1.86
N SER A 129 -5.41 -14.68 -2.60
CA SER A 129 -3.99 -15.06 -2.64
C SER A 129 -3.07 -14.00 -3.27
N ASP A 130 -3.63 -13.09 -4.08
CA ASP A 130 -2.88 -11.99 -4.69
C ASP A 130 -2.73 -10.81 -3.74
N LEU A 131 -3.42 -10.83 -2.59
CA LEU A 131 -3.49 -9.72 -1.66
C LEU A 131 -2.62 -9.97 -0.42
N LYS A 132 -1.80 -8.97 -0.06
CA LYS A 132 -1.11 -8.93 1.23
C LYS A 132 -1.51 -7.67 1.98
N VAL A 133 -1.99 -7.85 3.22
CA VAL A 133 -2.42 -6.75 4.09
C VAL A 133 -1.41 -6.59 5.23
N PHE A 134 -0.94 -5.38 5.43
CA PHE A 134 0.00 -5.03 6.48
C PHE A 134 -0.57 -3.90 7.34
N PHE A 135 -0.41 -4.01 8.66
CA PHE A 135 -0.59 -2.85 9.53
C PHE A 135 0.60 -1.90 9.36
N SER A 136 0.35 -0.60 9.18
CA SER A 136 1.41 0.39 8.92
C SER A 136 2.35 0.62 10.12
N GLY A 137 1.99 0.09 11.30
CA GLY A 137 2.69 0.33 12.56
C GLY A 137 2.25 1.59 13.29
N GLY A 138 1.24 2.29 12.76
CA GLY A 138 0.68 3.51 13.34
C GLY A 138 -0.85 3.46 13.39
N ARG A 139 -1.51 4.08 12.42
CA ARG A 139 -2.96 4.27 12.40
C ARG A 139 -3.58 3.87 11.05
N GLY A 140 -2.97 2.91 10.37
CA GLY A 140 -3.29 2.62 8.98
C GLY A 140 -3.00 1.19 8.55
N TYR A 141 -3.38 0.89 7.31
CA TYR A 141 -3.06 -0.36 6.64
C TYR A 141 -2.50 -0.12 5.24
N HIS A 142 -1.58 -1.00 4.83
CA HIS A 142 -1.14 -1.11 3.46
C HIS A 142 -1.73 -2.38 2.85
N VAL A 143 -2.38 -2.26 1.70
CA VAL A 143 -2.87 -3.40 0.92
C VAL A 143 -2.04 -3.47 -0.36
N HIS A 144 -1.31 -4.57 -0.51
CA HIS A 144 -0.49 -4.86 -1.67
C HIS A 144 -1.23 -5.85 -2.57
N VAL A 145 -1.28 -5.57 -3.87
CA VAL A 145 -1.79 -6.46 -4.91
C VAL A 145 -0.60 -6.97 -5.72
N LEU A 146 -0.36 -8.28 -5.63
CA LEU A 146 0.77 -9.00 -6.24
C LEU A 146 0.28 -9.82 -7.42
N SER A 147 -0.11 -9.15 -8.51
CA SER A 147 -0.62 -9.79 -9.72
C SER A 147 0.16 -9.34 -10.95
N GLU A 148 0.40 -10.25 -11.89
CA GLU A 148 1.09 -9.92 -13.16
C GLU A 148 0.36 -8.80 -13.93
N SER A 149 -0.97 -8.75 -13.81
CA SER A 149 -1.82 -7.75 -14.44
C SER A 149 -1.53 -6.31 -13.99
N VAL A 150 -0.98 -6.12 -12.78
CA VAL A 150 -0.72 -4.78 -12.23
C VAL A 150 0.75 -4.34 -12.35
N TYR A 151 1.68 -5.28 -12.55
CA TYR A 151 3.11 -4.96 -12.54
C TYR A 151 3.52 -3.97 -13.62
N GLY A 152 2.93 -4.08 -14.82
CA GLY A 152 3.19 -3.19 -15.95
C GLY A 152 2.48 -1.84 -15.90
N LEU A 153 1.61 -1.59 -14.93
CA LEU A 153 0.82 -0.34 -14.89
C LEU A 153 1.73 0.87 -14.66
N ASN A 154 1.56 1.88 -15.52
CA ASN A 154 2.18 3.19 -15.36
C ASN A 154 1.43 4.04 -14.32
N SER A 155 1.90 5.26 -14.08
CA SER A 155 1.28 6.15 -13.09
C SER A 155 -0.16 6.52 -13.43
N ASP A 156 -0.51 6.63 -14.71
CA ASP A 156 -1.85 7.03 -15.12
C ASP A 156 -2.85 5.88 -14.93
N GLY A 157 -2.51 4.66 -15.34
CA GLY A 157 -3.36 3.48 -15.10
C GLY A 157 -3.60 3.21 -13.60
N ARG A 158 -2.59 3.47 -12.76
CA ARG A 158 -2.74 3.39 -11.29
C ARG A 158 -3.66 4.48 -10.75
N ARG A 159 -3.60 5.68 -11.33
CA ARG A 159 -4.50 6.79 -10.98
C ARG A 159 -5.95 6.46 -11.33
N GLU A 160 -6.21 5.95 -12.53
CA GLU A 160 -7.57 5.55 -12.94
C GLU A 160 -8.20 4.53 -11.98
N ILE A 161 -7.41 3.57 -11.49
CA ILE A 161 -7.88 2.61 -10.48
C ILE A 161 -8.21 3.31 -9.15
N ALA A 162 -7.34 4.22 -8.69
CA ALA A 162 -7.56 4.98 -7.46
C ALA A 162 -8.81 5.87 -7.58
N ASP A 163 -8.98 6.55 -8.70
CA ASP A 163 -10.11 7.44 -8.97
C ASP A 163 -11.42 6.64 -9.02
N TYR A 164 -11.43 5.47 -9.66
CA TYR A 164 -12.57 4.56 -9.65
C TYR A 164 -12.99 4.15 -8.24
N ILE A 165 -12.02 3.76 -7.38
CA ILE A 165 -12.30 3.36 -5.99
C ILE A 165 -12.88 4.53 -5.18
N ARG A 166 -12.39 5.75 -5.42
CA ARG A 166 -12.90 6.97 -4.77
C ARG A 166 -14.22 7.46 -5.35
N GLY A 167 -14.59 7.03 -6.56
CA GLY A 167 -15.73 7.57 -7.29
C GLY A 167 -15.46 8.94 -7.89
N GLU A 168 -14.20 9.30 -8.08
CA GLU A 168 -13.81 10.55 -8.72
C GLU A 168 -13.99 10.43 -10.25
N GLY A 169 -14.43 11.50 -10.90
CA GLY A 169 -14.61 11.53 -12.37
C GLY A 169 -15.97 11.04 -12.88
N LEU A 170 -16.88 10.61 -12.00
CA LEU A 170 -18.26 10.31 -12.38
C LEU A 170 -19.04 11.62 -12.57
N VAL A 171 -19.18 12.03 -13.83
CA VAL A 171 -19.83 13.29 -14.20
C VAL A 171 -21.31 13.25 -13.81
N SER A 172 -21.72 14.30 -13.09
CA SER A 172 -23.09 14.69 -12.68
C SER A 172 -24.21 14.51 -13.73
N ASP A 173 -23.87 14.44 -15.02
CA ASP A 173 -24.84 14.31 -16.11
C ASP A 173 -25.44 12.91 -16.25
N GLU A 174 -24.76 11.84 -15.82
CA GLU A 174 -25.39 10.51 -15.67
C GLU A 174 -26.29 10.45 -14.42
N PHE A 175 -25.90 11.13 -13.33
CA PHE A 175 -26.68 11.20 -12.10
C PHE A 175 -28.02 11.93 -12.27
N ARG A 176 -28.11 12.92 -13.17
CA ARG A 176 -29.34 13.70 -13.40
C ARG A 176 -30.43 12.98 -14.20
N LYS A 177 -30.09 11.91 -14.92
CA LYS A 177 -31.05 11.17 -15.76
C LYS A 177 -31.62 9.91 -15.11
N ILE A 178 -31.05 9.48 -13.99
CA ILE A 178 -31.47 8.26 -13.30
C ILE A 178 -32.54 8.64 -12.29
N SER A 179 -33.79 8.27 -12.58
CA SER A 179 -34.87 8.34 -11.60
C SER A 179 -34.58 7.34 -10.46
N VAL A 180 -35.04 7.62 -9.23
CA VAL A 180 -34.80 6.77 -8.04
C VAL A 180 -35.24 5.30 -8.24
N VAL A 181 -36.03 5.03 -9.29
CA VAL A 181 -36.53 3.70 -9.68
C VAL A 181 -35.47 2.88 -10.45
N ASP A 182 -34.51 3.52 -11.13
CA ASP A 182 -33.54 2.87 -12.04
C ASP A 182 -32.24 2.40 -11.37
N LEU A 183 -32.00 2.73 -10.10
CA LEU A 183 -30.77 2.33 -9.40
C LEU A 183 -30.69 0.83 -9.07
N LYS A 184 -31.80 0.09 -9.14
CA LYS A 184 -31.82 -1.35 -8.88
C LYS A 184 -31.27 -2.19 -10.03
N ASP A 185 -31.24 -1.64 -11.25
CA ASP A 185 -30.77 -2.32 -12.47
C ASP A 185 -29.52 -1.65 -13.08
N ALA A 186 -29.00 -0.60 -12.44
CA ALA A 186 -27.83 0.13 -12.91
C ALA A 186 -26.55 -0.72 -12.80
N LYS A 187 -25.85 -0.92 -13.92
CA LYS A 187 -24.57 -1.64 -13.97
C LYS A 187 -23.40 -0.68 -13.72
N GLY A 188 -22.28 -1.21 -13.22
CA GLY A 188 -21.05 -0.44 -12.99
C GLY A 188 -20.99 0.21 -11.61
N TRP A 189 -20.38 1.39 -11.51
CA TRP A 189 -20.11 2.05 -10.22
C TRP A 189 -21.38 2.37 -9.40
N PHE A 190 -22.55 2.45 -10.03
CA PHE A 190 -23.82 2.71 -9.32
C PHE A 190 -24.19 1.63 -8.28
N ASN A 191 -23.87 0.35 -8.54
CA ASN A 191 -23.99 -0.73 -7.53
C ASN A 191 -22.92 -0.64 -6.43
N SER A 192 -21.92 0.22 -6.61
CA SER A 192 -20.83 0.43 -5.68
C SER A 192 -21.04 1.61 -4.71
N ILE A 193 -22.14 2.36 -4.86
CA ILE A 193 -22.57 3.37 -3.88
C ILE A 193 -23.00 2.63 -2.59
N ASP A 194 -22.30 2.89 -1.49
CA ASP A 194 -22.62 2.28 -0.20
C ASP A 194 -23.23 3.35 0.70
N GLN A 195 -24.51 3.21 1.05
CA GLN A 195 -25.20 4.14 1.94
C GLN A 195 -24.56 4.24 3.34
N ARG A 196 -23.67 3.30 3.70
CA ARG A 196 -22.92 3.29 4.97
C ARG A 196 -21.70 4.21 5.00
N PHE A 197 -21.24 4.70 3.85
CA PHE A 197 -20.03 5.52 3.71
C PHE A 197 -20.28 6.83 2.93
N THR A 198 -21.55 7.24 2.85
CA THR A 198 -22.04 8.55 2.38
C THR A 198 -22.52 9.39 3.54
#